data_AF-A0A3B0YU89-F1
#
_entry.id   AF-A0A3B0YU89-F1
#
_cell.length_a   1.000
_cell.length_b   1.000
_cell.length_c   1.000
_cell.angle_alpha   90.00
_cell.angle_beta   90.00
_cell.angle_gamma   90.00
#
_symmetry.space_group_name_H-M   'P 1'
#
loop_
_entity.id
_entity.type
_entity.pdbx_description
1 polymer ?
#
loop_
_entity_poly.entity_id
_entity_poly.type
_entity_poly.pdbx_seq_one_letter_code
_entity_poly.pdbx_strand_id
1 'polypeptide(L)'
;HSRKLKTGALRGNRFQIRIRGVEADPGQVEGRLQQLAQGMPNSFGPQRFGRNGDNLLQAERMLARPRVRVSRNKRSIGLSSVRSALFNCVLSARIEAGNWNQPLVGDAFQLEGKSAVFSTEAIDADITSRCAGGDIHPTGPLCGSGDVMVMGEAAALEETVLAPYGDWIEGLDAFRMNHARRALRVIPGDLAWTQDAQDQWLLSFSLPAGSYATSLLHEVFEVKTADEQPA
;
A
#
# COMPACT_ATOMS: atom_id res chain seq x y z
N HIS A 1 -25.62 11.70 16.00
CA HIS A 1 -24.71 10.55 15.80
C HIS A 1 -24.76 9.68 17.06
N SER A 2 -25.26 8.43 16.99
CA SER A 2 -25.50 7.56 18.17
C SER A 2 -24.45 6.47 18.40
N ARG A 3 -23.46 6.35 17.49
CA ARG A 3 -22.37 5.36 17.59
C ARG A 3 -21.05 6.03 17.91
N LYS A 4 -20.33 5.46 18.88
CA LYS A 4 -18.96 5.84 19.25
C LYS A 4 -18.04 5.74 18.04
N LEU A 5 -17.25 6.78 17.78
CA LEU A 5 -16.19 6.74 16.77
C LEU A 5 -15.13 5.74 17.19
N LYS A 6 -14.86 4.75 16.33
CA LYS A 6 -13.83 3.73 16.53
C LYS A 6 -12.65 4.03 15.62
N THR A 7 -11.45 3.66 16.05
CA THR A 7 -10.25 3.69 15.20
C THR A 7 -10.51 2.89 13.92
N GLY A 8 -10.18 3.47 12.76
CA GLY A 8 -10.42 2.86 11.45
C GLY A 8 -11.81 3.11 10.84
N ALA A 9 -12.70 3.86 11.50
CA ALA A 9 -14.02 4.20 10.97
C ALA A 9 -14.05 5.37 9.97
N LEU A 10 -12.90 5.99 9.69
CA LEU A 10 -12.79 7.06 8.69
C LEU A 10 -12.85 6.49 7.27
N ARG A 11 -13.49 7.22 6.34
CA ARG A 11 -13.46 6.87 4.91
C ARG A 11 -12.10 7.17 4.27
N GLY A 12 -11.50 8.29 4.67
CA GLY A 12 -10.25 8.79 4.12
C GLY A 12 -9.86 10.12 4.75
N ASN A 13 -8.82 10.74 4.22
CA ASN A 13 -8.36 12.06 4.61
C ASN A 13 -8.19 12.94 3.36
N ARG A 14 -8.48 14.23 3.50
CA ARG A 14 -8.11 15.25 2.51
C ARG A 14 -6.84 15.93 2.99
N PHE A 15 -5.90 16.11 2.08
CA PHE A 15 -4.59 16.71 2.32
C PHE A 15 -4.47 17.98 1.51
N GLN A 16 -3.79 18.96 2.10
CA GLN A 16 -3.29 20.13 1.43
C GLN A 16 -1.87 20.34 1.92
N ILE A 17 -0.89 20.18 1.02
CA ILE A 17 0.52 20.12 1.37
C ILE A 17 1.26 21.15 0.52
N ARG A 18 2.00 22.03 1.20
CA ARG A 18 2.94 22.94 0.56
C ARG A 18 4.34 22.35 0.59
N ILE A 19 4.94 22.21 -0.58
CA ILE A 19 6.30 21.76 -0.79
C ILE A 19 7.14 22.98 -1.13
N ARG A 20 8.37 23.04 -0.62
CA ARG A 20 9.28 24.17 -0.77
C ARG A 20 10.66 23.65 -1.17
N GLY A 21 11.48 24.49 -1.79
CA GLY A 21 12.81 24.11 -2.25
C GLY A 21 12.78 23.06 -3.35
N VAL A 22 11.76 23.12 -4.23
CA VAL A 22 11.66 22.20 -5.36
C VAL A 22 12.66 22.62 -6.44
N GLU A 23 13.68 21.80 -6.63
CA GLU A 23 14.70 21.95 -7.68
C GLU A 23 14.37 21.00 -8.85
N ALA A 24 13.30 21.29 -9.57
CA ALA A 24 12.86 20.49 -10.72
C ALA A 24 12.21 21.36 -11.80
N ASP A 25 12.23 20.87 -13.04
CA ASP A 25 11.46 21.49 -14.12
C ASP A 25 9.95 21.38 -13.82
N PRO A 26 9.17 22.48 -13.90
CA PRO A 26 7.74 22.44 -13.64
C PRO A 26 6.98 21.44 -14.51
N GLY A 27 7.35 21.29 -15.78
CA GLY A 27 6.72 20.33 -16.70
C GLY A 27 6.93 18.89 -16.28
N GLN A 28 8.08 18.56 -15.68
CA GLN A 28 8.32 17.22 -15.10
C GLN A 28 7.43 16.95 -13.89
N VAL A 29 7.27 17.94 -13.00
CA VAL A 29 6.40 17.83 -11.82
C VAL A 29 4.95 17.65 -12.25
N GLU A 30 4.46 18.49 -13.15
CA GLU A 30 3.09 18.41 -13.68
C GLU A 30 2.83 17.09 -14.41
N GLY A 31 3.76 16.67 -15.28
CA GLY A 31 3.66 15.40 -16.00
C GLY A 31 3.58 14.21 -15.05
N ARG A 32 4.37 14.22 -13.97
CA ARG A 32 4.31 13.17 -12.95
C ARG A 32 2.99 13.19 -12.18
N LEU A 33 2.51 14.36 -11.78
CA LEU A 33 1.21 14.51 -11.11
C LEU A 33 0.04 14.04 -11.98
N GLN A 34 0.07 14.32 -13.28
CA GLN A 34 -0.92 13.81 -14.25
C GLN A 34 -0.90 12.28 -14.34
N GLN A 35 0.29 11.65 -14.30
CA GLN A 35 0.39 10.19 -14.25
C GLN A 35 -0.22 9.63 -12.96
N LEU A 36 0.09 10.23 -11.80
CA LEU A 36 -0.42 9.78 -10.50
C LEU A 36 -1.93 10.01 -10.34
N ALA A 37 -2.52 10.93 -11.09
CA ALA A 37 -3.98 11.08 -11.16
C ALA A 37 -4.67 9.81 -11.68
N GLN A 38 -3.99 8.99 -12.48
CA GLN A 38 -4.48 7.69 -12.94
C GLN A 38 -4.22 6.54 -11.95
N GLY A 39 -3.59 6.87 -10.82
CA GLY A 39 -3.31 5.97 -9.71
C GLY A 39 -1.83 5.78 -9.45
N MET A 40 -1.56 5.35 -8.22
CA MET A 40 -0.21 5.09 -7.72
C MET A 40 -0.16 3.77 -6.96
N PRO A 41 1.03 3.16 -6.81
CA PRO A 41 1.22 2.01 -5.94
C PRO A 41 0.78 2.30 -4.50
N ASN A 42 0.03 1.37 -3.90
CA ASN A 42 -0.57 1.53 -2.58
C ASN A 42 0.29 0.94 -1.46
N SER A 43 1.61 1.18 -1.54
CA SER A 43 2.60 0.65 -0.61
C SER A 43 2.40 1.20 0.80
N PHE A 44 2.77 0.41 1.80
CA PHE A 44 2.91 0.90 3.17
C PHE A 44 4.22 1.68 3.30
N GLY A 45 4.12 2.96 3.66
CA GLY A 45 5.27 3.82 3.86
C GLY A 45 6.08 3.50 5.14
N PRO A 46 7.29 4.08 5.29
CA PRO A 46 8.20 3.80 6.41
C PRO A 46 7.57 3.94 7.80
N GLN A 47 6.61 4.87 7.97
CA GLN A 47 5.95 5.07 9.26
C GLN A 47 5.19 3.82 9.74
N ARG A 48 4.80 2.89 8.84
CA ARG A 48 4.15 1.63 9.19
C ARG A 48 5.09 0.66 9.93
N PHE A 49 6.40 0.80 9.72
CA PHE A 49 7.43 -0.08 10.28
C PHE A 49 8.09 0.51 11.53
N GLY A 50 7.59 1.64 12.03
CA GLY A 50 8.17 2.34 13.19
C GLY A 50 9.37 3.19 12.83
N ARG A 51 9.97 3.85 13.82
CA ARG A 51 11.24 4.58 13.62
C ARG A 51 12.31 3.56 13.22
N ASN A 52 13.05 3.84 12.14
CA ASN A 52 14.14 3.00 11.64
C ASN A 52 13.79 1.50 11.43
N GLY A 53 12.51 1.17 11.21
CA GLY A 53 12.08 -0.23 11.01
C GLY A 53 11.97 -1.07 12.29
N ASP A 54 12.07 -0.46 13.47
CA ASP A 54 12.07 -1.16 14.76
C ASP A 54 10.87 -2.09 14.98
N ASN A 55 9.69 -1.75 14.43
CA ASN A 55 8.50 -2.59 14.62
C ASN A 55 8.63 -3.91 13.84
N LEU A 56 9.24 -3.89 12.65
CA LEU A 56 9.43 -5.10 11.85
C LEU A 56 10.45 -6.03 12.51
N LEU A 57 11.58 -5.48 12.93
CA LEU A 57 12.62 -6.24 13.64
C LEU A 57 12.10 -6.85 14.96
N GLN A 58 11.29 -6.10 15.71
CA GLN A 58 10.64 -6.61 16.91
C GLN A 58 9.61 -7.71 16.58
N ALA A 59 8.89 -7.58 15.46
CA ALA A 59 7.93 -8.56 15.02
C ALA A 59 8.60 -9.88 14.63
N GLU A 60 9.69 -9.84 13.87
CA GLU A 60 10.49 -11.03 13.52
C GLU A 60 10.92 -11.81 14.77
N ARG A 61 11.49 -11.10 15.76
CA ARG A 61 11.89 -11.71 17.05
C ARG A 61 10.71 -12.33 17.80
N MET A 62 9.54 -11.70 17.71
CA MET A 62 8.32 -12.18 18.35
C MET A 62 7.77 -13.43 17.66
N LEU A 63 7.79 -13.48 16.32
CA LEU A 63 7.37 -14.63 15.54
C LEU A 63 8.29 -15.84 15.78
N ALA A 64 9.61 -15.61 15.85
CA ALA A 64 10.58 -16.66 16.18
C ALA A 64 10.50 -17.16 17.64
N ARG A 65 9.89 -16.40 18.55
CA ARG A 65 9.77 -16.75 19.99
C ARG A 65 8.34 -16.52 20.51
N PRO A 66 7.36 -17.31 20.06
CA PRO A 66 5.93 -17.07 20.33
C PRO A 66 5.55 -17.17 21.82
N ARG A 67 6.41 -17.80 22.65
CA ARG A 67 6.21 -17.95 24.10
C ARG A 67 6.60 -16.70 24.92
N VAL A 68 7.23 -15.70 24.31
CA VAL A 68 7.60 -14.45 25.00
C VAL A 68 6.35 -13.59 25.24
N ARG A 69 6.16 -13.15 26.49
CA ARG A 69 5.00 -12.33 26.87
C ARG A 69 5.17 -10.90 26.37
N VAL A 70 4.57 -10.62 25.22
CA VAL A 70 4.48 -9.27 24.64
C VAL A 70 3.10 -8.68 24.93
N SER A 71 3.04 -7.37 25.22
CA SER A 71 1.76 -6.67 25.40
C SER A 71 0.88 -6.79 24.14
N ARG A 72 -0.44 -6.79 24.31
CA ARG A 72 -1.41 -6.90 23.21
C ARG A 72 -1.17 -5.84 22.12
N ASN A 73 -0.86 -4.60 22.51
CA ASN A 73 -0.63 -3.51 21.57
C ASN A 73 0.63 -3.71 20.75
N LYS A 74 1.77 -4.01 21.39
CA LYS A 74 3.04 -4.28 20.69
C LYS A 74 2.90 -5.48 19.74
N ARG A 75 2.18 -6.52 20.16
CA ARG A 75 1.86 -7.67 19.31
C ARG A 75 1.06 -7.24 18.07
N SER A 76 -0.02 -6.48 18.25
CA SER A 76 -0.86 -6.00 17.15
C SER A 76 -0.08 -5.15 16.15
N ILE A 77 0.81 -4.28 16.63
CA ILE A 77 1.67 -3.44 15.79
C ILE A 77 2.64 -4.32 15.00
N GLY A 78 3.36 -5.23 15.66
CA GLY A 78 4.33 -6.10 15.01
C GLY A 78 3.70 -6.99 13.93
N LEU A 79 2.57 -7.65 14.24
CA LEU A 79 1.84 -8.46 13.25
C LEU A 79 1.37 -7.63 12.06
N SER A 80 0.91 -6.39 12.30
CA SER A 80 0.55 -5.48 11.21
C SER A 80 1.75 -5.10 10.36
N SER A 81 2.93 -4.88 10.94
CA SER A 81 4.14 -4.52 10.20
C SER A 81 4.61 -5.67 9.30
N VAL A 82 4.60 -6.92 9.78
CA VAL A 82 4.95 -8.10 8.98
C VAL A 82 4.01 -8.26 7.78
N ARG A 83 2.68 -8.18 8.01
CA ARG A 83 1.70 -8.26 6.91
C ARG A 83 1.89 -7.15 5.89
N SER A 84 2.20 -5.93 6.34
CA SER A 84 2.50 -4.80 5.48
C SER A 84 3.78 -5.01 4.66
N ALA A 85 4.81 -5.64 5.23
CA ALA A 85 6.04 -5.96 4.51
C ALA A 85 5.79 -6.99 3.41
N LEU A 86 5.10 -8.10 3.72
CA LEU A 86 4.75 -9.13 2.72
C LEU A 86 3.89 -8.57 1.58
N PHE A 87 2.93 -7.70 1.90
CA PHE A 87 2.17 -6.96 0.90
C PHE A 87 3.07 -6.10 0.00
N ASN A 88 4.00 -5.35 0.60
CA ASN A 88 4.94 -4.52 -0.15
C ASN A 88 5.83 -5.38 -1.07
N CYS A 89 6.26 -6.57 -0.67
CA CYS A 89 7.03 -7.49 -1.53
C CYS A 89 6.24 -7.87 -2.79
N VAL A 90 4.98 -8.27 -2.64
CA VAL A 90 4.11 -8.62 -3.79
C VAL A 90 3.86 -7.40 -4.68
N LEU A 91 3.59 -6.24 -4.08
CA LEU A 91 3.43 -5.00 -4.84
C LEU A 91 4.69 -4.63 -5.62
N SER A 92 5.88 -4.72 -5.01
CA SER A 92 7.17 -4.48 -5.67
C SER A 92 7.38 -5.40 -6.86
N ALA A 93 7.14 -6.71 -6.71
CA ALA A 93 7.24 -7.65 -7.81
C ALA A 93 6.28 -7.31 -8.97
N ARG A 94 5.06 -6.87 -8.65
CA ARG A 94 4.08 -6.41 -9.67
C ARG A 94 4.50 -5.10 -10.33
N ILE A 95 5.19 -4.20 -9.62
CA ILE A 95 5.74 -2.96 -10.18
C ILE A 95 6.87 -3.31 -11.16
N GLU A 96 7.80 -4.16 -10.75
CA GLU A 96 8.91 -4.62 -11.59
C GLU A 96 8.43 -5.33 -12.86
N ALA A 97 7.36 -6.13 -12.75
CA ALA A 97 6.71 -6.77 -13.89
C ALA A 97 5.81 -5.82 -14.72
N GLY A 98 5.64 -4.55 -14.31
CA GLY A 98 4.83 -3.56 -15.02
C GLY A 98 3.32 -3.82 -14.98
N ASN A 99 2.83 -4.68 -14.10
CA ASN A 99 1.44 -5.15 -14.06
C ASN A 99 0.71 -4.85 -12.73
N TRP A 100 1.24 -3.98 -11.88
CA TRP A 100 0.66 -3.58 -10.59
C TRP A 100 -0.73 -2.94 -10.69
N ASN A 101 -1.05 -2.31 -11.84
CA ASN A 101 -2.35 -1.69 -12.12
C ASN A 101 -3.14 -2.42 -13.22
N GLN A 102 -2.69 -3.59 -13.66
CA GLN A 102 -3.33 -4.40 -14.70
C GLN A 102 -3.88 -5.69 -14.10
N PRO A 103 -4.98 -6.23 -14.64
CA PRO A 103 -5.46 -7.55 -14.25
C PRO A 103 -4.48 -8.65 -14.68
N LEU A 104 -4.28 -9.64 -13.81
CA LEU A 104 -3.59 -10.90 -14.08
C LEU A 104 -4.59 -12.06 -13.94
N VAL A 105 -4.39 -13.13 -14.71
CA VAL A 105 -5.26 -14.32 -14.64
C VAL A 105 -5.27 -14.90 -13.22
N GLY A 106 -6.46 -15.09 -12.66
CA GLY A 106 -6.64 -15.57 -11.30
C GLY A 106 -6.48 -14.50 -10.21
N ASP A 107 -6.40 -13.21 -10.56
CA ASP A 107 -6.37 -12.12 -9.59
C ASP A 107 -7.64 -12.07 -8.73
N ALA A 108 -7.45 -11.59 -7.50
CA ALA A 108 -8.53 -11.11 -6.65
C ALA A 108 -8.65 -9.58 -6.78
N PHE A 109 -9.86 -9.09 -6.99
CA PHE A 109 -10.17 -7.68 -7.23
C PHE A 109 -10.96 -7.07 -6.08
N GLN A 110 -10.54 -5.88 -5.65
CA GLN A 110 -11.27 -5.06 -4.70
C GLN A 110 -12.10 -4.00 -5.43
N LEU A 111 -13.37 -3.86 -5.05
CA LEU A 111 -14.25 -2.79 -5.54
C LEU A 111 -13.84 -1.43 -4.99
N GLU A 112 -13.81 -0.39 -5.82
CA GLU A 112 -13.42 0.95 -5.39
C GLU A 112 -14.31 1.48 -4.26
N GLY A 113 -13.67 2.04 -3.24
CA GLY A 113 -14.33 2.56 -2.04
C GLY A 113 -15.01 1.51 -1.14
N LYS A 114 -14.88 0.20 -1.42
CA LYS A 114 -15.48 -0.90 -0.64
C LYS A 114 -14.42 -1.87 -0.15
N SER A 115 -14.71 -2.61 0.92
CA SER A 115 -13.86 -3.71 1.40
C SER A 115 -14.17 -5.06 0.74
N ALA A 116 -15.19 -5.11 -0.13
CA ALA A 116 -15.60 -6.33 -0.82
C ALA A 116 -14.57 -6.71 -1.88
N VAL A 117 -14.25 -8.00 -1.92
CA VAL A 117 -13.26 -8.60 -2.82
C VAL A 117 -13.89 -9.81 -3.49
N PHE A 118 -13.56 -10.03 -4.76
CA PHE A 118 -13.98 -11.19 -5.53
C PHE A 118 -12.81 -11.68 -6.38
N SER A 119 -12.82 -12.94 -6.79
CA SER A 119 -11.84 -13.52 -7.71
C SER A 119 -12.50 -13.90 -9.03
N THR A 120 -11.69 -13.99 -10.08
CA THR A 120 -12.13 -14.47 -11.40
C THR A 120 -11.04 -15.34 -12.02
N GLU A 121 -11.46 -16.42 -12.67
CA GLU A 121 -10.57 -17.32 -13.39
C GLU A 121 -10.17 -16.76 -14.77
N ALA A 122 -10.98 -15.85 -15.32
CA ALA A 122 -10.76 -15.26 -16.63
C ALA A 122 -10.78 -13.72 -16.57
N ILE A 123 -9.92 -13.10 -17.37
CA ILE A 123 -9.90 -11.66 -17.58
C ILE A 123 -10.62 -11.36 -18.89
N ASP A 124 -11.90 -10.99 -18.77
CA ASP A 124 -12.72 -10.59 -19.91
C ASP A 124 -12.64 -9.07 -20.16
N ALA A 125 -13.41 -8.61 -21.15
CA ALA A 125 -13.47 -7.20 -21.50
C ALA A 125 -14.08 -6.32 -20.39
N ASP A 126 -14.99 -6.87 -19.56
CA ASP A 126 -15.60 -6.13 -18.43
C ASP A 126 -14.56 -5.89 -17.34
N ILE A 127 -13.83 -6.93 -16.92
CA ILE A 127 -12.75 -6.80 -15.92
C ILE A 127 -11.67 -5.84 -16.40
N THR A 128 -11.27 -5.94 -17.66
CA THR A 128 -10.26 -5.04 -18.24
C THR A 128 -10.74 -3.59 -18.22
N SER A 129 -11.98 -3.34 -18.68
CA SER A 129 -12.59 -2.01 -18.72
C SER A 129 -12.73 -1.40 -17.31
N ARG A 130 -13.27 -2.16 -16.36
CA ARG A 130 -13.46 -1.72 -14.97
C ARG A 130 -12.14 -1.50 -14.24
N CYS A 131 -11.13 -2.31 -14.51
CA CYS A 131 -9.80 -2.12 -13.96
C CYS A 131 -9.12 -0.88 -14.56
N ALA A 132 -9.25 -0.64 -15.86
CA ALA A 132 -8.74 0.56 -16.51
C ALA A 132 -9.44 1.84 -16.01
N GLY A 133 -10.77 1.78 -15.84
CA GLY A 133 -11.59 2.89 -15.33
C GLY A 133 -11.47 3.15 -13.82
N GLY A 134 -10.83 2.25 -13.06
CA GLY A 134 -10.65 2.42 -11.62
C GLY A 134 -11.84 1.97 -10.75
N ASP A 135 -12.80 1.22 -11.30
CA ASP A 135 -13.92 0.66 -10.53
C ASP A 135 -13.51 -0.56 -9.70
N ILE A 136 -12.48 -1.27 -10.16
CA ILE A 136 -11.87 -2.41 -9.48
C ILE A 136 -10.34 -2.29 -9.50
N HIS A 137 -9.73 -2.93 -8.51
CA HIS A 137 -8.28 -2.91 -8.32
C HIS A 137 -7.74 -4.31 -8.09
N PRO A 138 -6.68 -4.73 -8.81
CA PRO A 138 -5.88 -5.88 -8.43
C PRO A 138 -5.44 -5.74 -6.97
N THR A 139 -5.35 -6.85 -6.25
CA THR A 139 -5.04 -6.84 -4.82
C THR A 139 -3.76 -7.61 -4.52
N GLY A 140 -3.15 -7.33 -3.38
CA GLY A 140 -2.08 -8.13 -2.78
C GLY A 140 -2.50 -8.71 -1.42
N PRO A 141 -1.75 -9.71 -0.92
CA PRO A 141 -2.11 -10.42 0.30
C PRO A 141 -1.72 -9.62 1.54
N LEU A 142 -2.63 -9.60 2.51
CA LEU A 142 -2.29 -9.35 3.91
C LEU A 142 -2.32 -10.71 4.61
N CYS A 143 -1.18 -11.40 4.56
CA CYS A 143 -1.02 -12.81 4.95
C CYS A 143 -1.57 -13.13 6.34
N GLY A 144 -2.00 -14.38 6.50
CA GLY A 144 -2.67 -14.92 7.68
C GLY A 144 -3.35 -16.24 7.37
N SER A 145 -4.06 -16.80 8.36
CA SER A 145 -4.87 -18.02 8.29
C SER A 145 -6.07 -17.86 7.35
N GLY A 146 -6.41 -18.94 6.65
CA GLY A 146 -7.60 -19.05 5.80
C GLY A 146 -7.27 -19.17 4.32
N ASP A 147 -8.32 -19.21 3.50
CA ASP A 147 -8.19 -19.53 2.08
C ASP A 147 -7.57 -18.39 1.27
N VAL A 148 -6.68 -18.77 0.35
CA VAL A 148 -6.11 -17.88 -0.65
C VAL A 148 -7.16 -17.66 -1.75
N MET A 149 -7.47 -16.40 -2.04
CA MET A 149 -8.49 -16.06 -3.05
C MET A 149 -7.93 -15.94 -4.48
N VAL A 150 -6.61 -15.88 -4.63
CA VAL A 150 -5.96 -15.85 -5.95
C VAL A 150 -5.77 -17.25 -6.49
N MET A 151 -5.74 -17.38 -7.81
CA MET A 151 -5.58 -18.63 -8.55
C MET A 151 -4.55 -18.43 -9.68
N GLY A 152 -4.20 -19.52 -10.36
CA GLY A 152 -3.41 -19.47 -11.60
C GLY A 152 -2.13 -18.64 -11.49
N GLU A 153 -1.95 -17.69 -12.42
CA GLU A 153 -0.77 -16.85 -12.51
C GLU A 153 -0.58 -15.94 -11.29
N ALA A 154 -1.68 -15.36 -10.78
CA ALA A 154 -1.62 -14.52 -9.58
C ALA A 154 -1.19 -15.31 -8.34
N ALA A 155 -1.68 -16.53 -8.17
CA ALA A 155 -1.25 -17.40 -7.08
C ALA A 155 0.24 -17.80 -7.20
N ALA A 156 0.69 -18.18 -8.41
CA ALA A 156 2.08 -18.55 -8.65
C ALA A 156 3.05 -17.38 -8.38
N LEU A 157 2.65 -16.15 -8.75
CA LEU A 157 3.41 -14.94 -8.45
C LEU A 157 3.52 -14.72 -6.93
N GLU A 158 2.40 -14.77 -6.22
CA GLU A 158 2.41 -14.59 -4.75
C GLU A 158 3.22 -15.67 -4.05
N GLU A 159 3.08 -16.94 -4.43
CA GLU A 159 3.85 -18.05 -3.88
C GLU A 159 5.36 -17.86 -4.09
N THR A 160 5.77 -17.49 -5.32
CA THR A 160 7.19 -17.26 -5.65
C THR A 160 7.78 -16.11 -4.83
N VAL A 161 7.06 -14.98 -4.76
CA VAL A 161 7.53 -13.79 -4.03
C VAL A 161 7.58 -14.02 -2.52
N LEU A 162 6.66 -14.82 -1.99
CA LEU A 162 6.51 -15.05 -0.56
C LEU A 162 7.27 -16.28 -0.05
N ALA A 163 7.77 -17.16 -0.92
CA ALA A 163 8.55 -18.35 -0.55
C ALA A 163 9.71 -18.07 0.43
N PRO A 164 10.48 -16.96 0.32
CA PRO A 164 11.54 -16.65 1.28
C PRO A 164 11.04 -16.32 2.70
N TYR A 165 9.75 -16.06 2.88
CA TYR A 165 9.15 -15.57 4.13
C TYR A 165 8.24 -16.60 4.81
N GLY A 166 8.46 -17.90 4.57
CA GLY A 166 7.67 -18.99 5.15
C GLY A 166 7.50 -18.87 6.67
N ASP A 167 8.60 -18.65 7.40
CA ASP A 167 8.60 -18.47 8.86
C ASP A 167 7.67 -17.34 9.33
N TRP A 168 7.56 -16.26 8.56
CA TRP A 168 6.69 -15.14 8.90
C TRP A 168 5.22 -15.51 8.72
N ILE A 169 4.90 -16.22 7.65
CA ILE A 169 3.56 -16.66 7.32
C ILE A 169 3.07 -17.68 8.35
N GLU A 170 3.89 -18.66 8.71
CA GLU A 170 3.61 -19.63 9.78
C GLU A 170 3.39 -18.93 11.12
N GLY A 171 4.24 -17.96 11.46
CA GLY A 171 4.08 -17.18 12.68
C GLY A 171 2.76 -16.38 12.69
N LEU A 172 2.37 -15.77 11.57
CA LEU A 172 1.07 -15.07 11.45
C LEU A 172 -0.10 -16.02 11.64
N ASP A 173 -0.02 -17.25 11.12
CA ASP A 173 -1.02 -18.30 11.28
C ASP A 173 -1.14 -18.77 12.74
N ALA A 174 0.00 -18.95 13.43
CA ALA A 174 0.02 -19.29 14.86
C ALA A 174 -0.67 -18.20 15.73
N PHE A 175 -0.63 -16.94 15.29
CA PHE A 175 -1.35 -15.84 15.94
C PHE A 175 -2.82 -15.69 15.48
N ARG A 176 -3.32 -16.59 14.63
CA ARG A 176 -4.69 -16.62 14.07
C ARG A 176 -5.10 -15.31 13.42
N MET A 177 -4.16 -14.69 12.71
CA MET A 177 -4.46 -13.50 11.91
C MET A 177 -5.23 -13.93 10.67
N ASN A 178 -6.44 -13.43 10.44
CA ASN A 178 -7.17 -13.79 9.23
C ASN A 178 -6.49 -13.21 7.97
N HIS A 179 -6.41 -14.03 6.93
CA HIS A 179 -6.02 -13.60 5.60
C HIS A 179 -6.97 -12.49 5.13
N ALA A 180 -6.42 -11.46 4.47
CA ALA A 180 -7.20 -10.38 3.89
C ALA A 180 -6.52 -9.88 2.61
N ARG A 181 -7.22 -9.06 1.83
CA ARG A 181 -6.69 -8.44 0.62
C ARG A 181 -6.70 -6.93 0.72
N ARG A 182 -5.78 -6.32 -0.02
CA ARG A 182 -5.65 -4.87 -0.14
C ARG A 182 -5.37 -4.52 -1.60
N ALA A 183 -6.04 -3.52 -2.14
CA ALA A 183 -5.75 -2.99 -3.46
C ALA A 183 -4.27 -2.59 -3.63
N LEU A 184 -3.64 -3.03 -4.73
CA LEU A 184 -2.27 -2.69 -5.12
C LEU A 184 -2.15 -1.25 -5.61
N ARG A 185 -3.26 -0.70 -6.14
CA ARG A 185 -3.38 0.68 -6.61
C ARG A 185 -4.26 1.50 -5.68
N VAL A 186 -3.94 2.77 -5.53
CA VAL A 186 -4.84 3.79 -4.99
C VAL A 186 -4.93 4.93 -6.00
N ILE A 187 -6.14 5.45 -6.23
CA ILE A 187 -6.37 6.61 -7.10
C ILE A 187 -6.58 7.83 -6.19
N PRO A 188 -5.70 8.84 -6.23
CA PRO A 188 -5.91 10.07 -5.46
C PRO A 188 -7.17 10.80 -5.96
N GLY A 189 -8.11 11.04 -5.05
CA GLY A 189 -9.32 11.81 -5.38
C GLY A 189 -9.04 13.31 -5.31
N ASP A 190 -9.68 14.10 -6.17
CA ASP A 190 -9.55 15.57 -6.20
C ASP A 190 -8.09 16.06 -6.29
N LEU A 191 -7.21 15.34 -7.00
CA LEU A 191 -5.81 15.74 -7.16
C LEU A 191 -5.72 17.04 -7.97
N ALA A 192 -5.22 18.08 -7.32
CA ALA A 192 -5.00 19.40 -7.90
C ALA A 192 -3.67 19.96 -7.39
N TRP A 193 -3.04 20.80 -8.21
CA TRP A 193 -1.78 21.43 -7.88
C TRP A 193 -1.70 22.85 -8.41
N THR A 194 -0.95 23.70 -7.70
CA THR A 194 -0.54 25.03 -8.17
C THR A 194 0.92 25.25 -7.84
N GLN A 195 1.64 25.94 -8.73
CA GLN A 195 2.96 26.47 -8.44
C GLN A 195 2.78 27.89 -7.89
N ASP A 196 2.86 28.05 -6.57
CA ASP A 196 2.65 29.34 -5.88
C ASP A 196 3.86 30.28 -6.09
N ALA A 197 5.06 29.71 -6.26
CA ALA A 197 6.31 30.41 -6.54
C ALA A 197 7.29 29.48 -7.29
N GLN A 198 8.41 30.01 -7.78
CA GLN A 198 9.38 29.25 -8.60
C GLN A 198 9.81 27.92 -7.95
N ASP A 199 9.99 27.87 -6.63
CA ASP A 199 10.43 26.69 -5.86
C ASP A 199 9.33 26.10 -4.95
N GLN A 200 8.07 26.54 -5.09
CA GLN A 200 6.98 26.17 -4.17
C GLN A 200 5.74 25.65 -4.89
N TRP A 201 5.28 24.49 -4.42
CA TRP A 201 4.11 23.80 -4.94
C TRP A 201 3.08 23.57 -3.85
N LEU A 202 1.81 23.80 -4.17
CA LEU A 202 0.69 23.47 -3.31
C LEU A 202 -0.09 22.32 -3.94
N LEU A 203 -0.15 21.18 -3.26
CA LEU A 203 -0.87 19.99 -3.70
C LEU A 203 -2.08 19.80 -2.82
N SER A 204 -3.23 19.51 -3.44
CA SER A 204 -4.47 19.14 -2.76
C SER A 204 -4.96 17.81 -3.31
N PHE A 205 -5.33 16.88 -2.44
CA PHE A 205 -5.85 15.57 -2.84
C PHE A 205 -6.53 14.86 -1.65
N SER A 206 -7.23 13.77 -1.93
CA SER A 206 -7.81 12.88 -0.94
C SER A 206 -7.33 11.46 -1.13
N LEU A 207 -7.15 10.75 -0.02
CA LEU A 207 -6.77 9.33 -0.01
C LEU A 207 -7.69 8.54 0.92
N PRO A 208 -7.99 7.28 0.58
CA PRO A 208 -8.75 6.40 1.45
C PRO A 208 -7.99 6.09 2.74
N ALA A 209 -8.72 5.58 3.73
CA ALA A 209 -8.13 5.18 5.00
C ALA A 209 -7.03 4.11 4.79
N GLY A 210 -5.87 4.33 5.42
CA GLY A 210 -4.74 3.40 5.34
C GLY A 210 -3.83 3.62 4.12
N SER A 211 -4.06 4.64 3.31
CA SER A 211 -3.07 5.17 2.34
C SER A 211 -2.38 6.40 2.92
N TYR A 212 -1.19 6.71 2.41
CA TYR A 212 -0.30 7.72 2.99
C TYR A 212 0.01 8.83 1.98
N ALA A 213 -0.11 10.08 2.41
CA ALA A 213 0.28 11.22 1.59
C ALA A 213 1.76 11.18 1.22
N THR A 214 2.61 10.66 2.11
CA THR A 214 4.04 10.50 1.84
C THR A 214 4.30 9.57 0.66
N SER A 215 3.49 8.54 0.42
CA SER A 215 3.63 7.68 -0.75
C SER A 215 3.43 8.49 -2.04
N LEU A 216 2.41 9.35 -2.11
CA LEU A 216 2.21 10.24 -3.25
C LEU A 216 3.40 11.20 -3.43
N LEU A 217 3.87 11.80 -2.34
CA LEU A 217 4.98 12.76 -2.40
C LEU A 217 6.28 12.09 -2.87
N HIS A 218 6.59 10.87 -2.43
CA HIS A 218 7.78 10.14 -2.86
C HIS A 218 7.75 9.72 -4.33
N GLU A 219 6.56 9.59 -4.91
CA GLU A 219 6.41 9.32 -6.34
C GLU A 219 6.69 10.57 -7.21
N VAL A 220 6.71 11.77 -6.62
CA VAL A 220 6.92 13.04 -7.34
C VAL A 220 8.26 13.69 -6.96
N PHE A 221 8.66 13.60 -5.70
CA PHE A 221 9.80 14.32 -5.14
C PHE A 221 10.74 13.39 -4.39
N GLU A 222 12.03 13.58 -4.62
CA GLU A 222 13.08 13.05 -3.76
C GLU A 222 13.29 14.01 -2.59
N VAL A 223 13.07 13.53 -1.36
CA VAL A 223 13.27 14.34 -0.16
C VAL A 223 14.73 14.23 0.28
N LYS A 224 15.48 15.32 0.16
CA LYS A 224 16.79 15.45 0.81
C LYS A 224 16.57 15.98 2.22
N THR A 225 16.91 15.18 3.23
CA THR A 225 16.96 15.66 4.62
C THR A 225 18.21 16.50 4.83
N ALA A 226 18.09 17.60 5.57
CA ALA A 226 19.16 18.57 5.79
C ALA A 226 20.41 18.04 6.54
N ASP A 227 20.46 16.74 6.90
CA ASP A 227 21.60 16.09 7.56
C ASP A 227 22.63 15.47 6.60
N GLU A 228 22.44 15.62 5.28
CA GLU A 228 23.47 15.28 4.27
C GLU A 228 24.05 16.56 3.66
N GLN A 229 24.82 17.30 4.45
CA GLN A 229 25.83 18.21 3.90
C GLN A 229 27.15 17.43 3.80
N PRO A 230 27.73 17.21 2.60
CA PRO A 230 29.12 16.81 2.53
C PRO A 230 29.98 17.95 3.09
N ALA A 231 30.89 17.59 3.99
CA ALA A 231 31.92 18.49 4.51
C ALA A 231 32.80 19.08 3.39
#